data_AF-M5GDE4-F1
#
_entry.id   AF-M5GDE4-F1
#
_cell.length_a   1.000
_cell.length_b   1.000
_cell.length_c   1.000
_cell.angle_alpha   90.00
_cell.angle_beta   90.00
_cell.angle_gamma   90.00
#
_symmetry.space_group_name_H-M   'P 1'
#
loop_
_entity.id
_entity.type
_entity.pdbx_description
1 polymer ?
#
loop_
_entity_poly.entity_id
_entity_poly.type
_entity_poly.pdbx_seq_one_letter_code
_entity_poly.pdbx_strand_id
1 'polypeptide(L)'
;MSSLFRQMVWDGTVPLAIKLAPSSLPSSSDRMLDTYFIQAPRISYLPLLIPEIRQNLCDLVLDEATAAALREEDWWFETEKDNVLKWHWPIGLLYDAHFTTMSASESCFLPSASSLSPPMPITLYLSNPPADKLLLTPSVESLKSSFMSQCKEADFLRWGSTRRMTGLRKTEQDGLWDAIREHNYDNFWKIGSKILPNPNPPSPLLNSSPPTPNPDGTGAATTTNDAYAVRSIPLRLFLPNAPVIQDLCSPVTQNGVHTTLGDLLSASFPLLFSKGANIQNTSISGAYAVVQGMEPPLETEVGWLGASLAGADGWVNVCVGLRA
;
A
#
# COMPACT_ATOMS: atom_id res chain seq x y z
N MET A 1 -7.09 3.14 20.83
CA MET A 1 -5.68 2.86 20.43
C MET A 1 -5.61 2.36 18.99
N SER A 2 -6.49 1.43 18.57
CA SER A 2 -6.64 1.00 17.17
C SER A 2 -6.93 2.11 16.16
N SER A 3 -7.77 3.09 16.52
CA SER A 3 -8.04 4.28 15.70
C SER A 3 -6.81 5.15 15.48
N LEU A 4 -5.85 5.17 16.43
CA LEU A 4 -4.62 5.93 16.32
C LEU A 4 -3.75 5.41 15.18
N PHE A 5 -3.56 4.08 15.10
CA PHE A 5 -2.74 3.48 14.03
C PHE A 5 -3.34 3.72 12.65
N ARG A 6 -4.67 3.66 12.51
CA ARG A 6 -5.36 3.98 11.24
C ARG A 6 -5.15 5.42 10.82
N GLN A 7 -5.22 6.34 11.78
CA GLN A 7 -4.95 7.74 11.52
C GLN A 7 -3.48 7.97 11.16
N MET A 8 -2.53 7.32 11.85
CA MET A 8 -1.11 7.39 11.49
C MET A 8 -0.82 6.83 10.09
N VAL A 9 -1.50 5.75 9.69
CA VAL A 9 -1.40 5.21 8.33
C VAL A 9 -1.96 6.18 7.31
N TRP A 10 -3.08 6.83 7.63
CA TRP A 10 -3.69 7.83 6.77
C TRP A 10 -2.79 9.05 6.58
N ASP A 11 -2.31 9.62 7.69
CA ASP A 11 -1.49 10.84 7.72
C ASP A 11 -0.03 10.59 7.30
N GLY A 12 0.37 9.33 7.12
CA GLY A 12 1.73 8.96 6.76
C GLY A 12 2.11 9.48 5.36
N THR A 13 3.29 10.10 5.25
CA THR A 13 3.82 10.64 4.00
C THR A 13 5.17 10.01 3.62
N VAL A 14 5.59 10.22 2.37
CA VAL A 14 6.91 9.88 1.86
C VAL A 14 7.49 11.01 1.01
N PRO A 15 8.82 11.24 1.08
CA PRO A 15 9.49 12.23 0.23
C PRO A 15 9.67 11.68 -1.19
N LEU A 16 9.19 12.41 -2.19
CA LEU A 16 9.39 12.11 -3.61
C LEU A 16 10.17 13.24 -4.28
N ALA A 17 11.06 12.89 -5.20
CA ALA A 17 11.74 13.83 -6.10
C ALA A 17 11.31 13.52 -7.54
N ILE A 18 10.38 14.33 -8.06
CA ILE A 18 9.76 14.13 -9.37
C ILE A 18 10.52 14.94 -10.41
N LYS A 19 11.24 14.25 -11.28
CA LYS A 19 12.06 14.85 -12.33
C LYS A 19 11.40 14.71 -13.69
N LEU A 20 11.37 15.76 -14.49
CA LEU A 20 10.93 15.66 -15.88
C LEU A 20 11.94 14.89 -16.73
N ALA A 21 11.44 13.99 -17.57
CA ALA A 21 12.26 13.27 -18.51
C ALA A 21 12.97 14.25 -19.47
N PRO A 22 14.26 14.05 -19.80
CA PRO A 22 14.98 14.93 -20.72
C PRO A 22 14.33 15.01 -22.11
N SER A 23 13.63 13.98 -22.54
CA SER A 23 12.86 13.94 -23.80
C SER A 23 11.64 14.86 -23.79
N SER A 24 11.16 15.24 -22.61
CA SER A 24 10.00 16.12 -22.42
C SER A 24 10.40 17.58 -22.20
N LEU A 25 11.70 17.89 -22.14
CA LEU A 25 12.22 19.23 -21.92
C LEU A 25 12.63 19.90 -23.26
N PRO A 26 12.29 21.18 -23.47
CA PRO A 26 12.86 21.98 -24.55
C PRO A 26 14.39 22.07 -24.48
N SER A 27 15.05 22.17 -25.63
CA SER A 27 16.52 22.27 -25.73
C SER A 27 17.14 23.48 -25.01
N SER A 28 16.35 24.51 -24.70
CA SER A 28 16.77 25.76 -24.06
C SER A 28 16.39 25.86 -22.58
N SER A 29 15.81 24.82 -21.98
CA SER A 29 15.33 24.88 -20.59
C SER A 29 16.45 24.82 -19.57
N ASP A 30 16.33 25.63 -18.51
CA ASP A 30 17.22 25.56 -17.34
C ASP A 30 16.99 24.24 -16.60
N ARG A 31 17.94 23.30 -16.76
CA ARG A 31 17.94 21.99 -16.10
C ARG A 31 17.93 22.05 -14.57
N MET A 32 18.11 23.22 -13.97
CA MET A 32 18.06 23.41 -12.53
C MET A 32 16.62 23.39 -11.96
N LEU A 33 15.60 23.59 -12.80
CA LEU A 33 14.19 23.60 -12.40
C LEU A 33 13.43 22.35 -12.85
N ASP A 34 14.13 21.30 -13.28
CA ASP A 34 13.50 20.08 -13.84
C ASP A 34 12.95 19.11 -12.79
N THR A 35 13.17 19.39 -11.50
CA THR A 35 12.85 18.49 -10.39
C THR A 35 11.96 19.18 -9.35
N TYR A 36 10.83 18.55 -9.05
CA TYR A 36 9.86 18.97 -8.04
C TYR A 36 9.89 18.02 -6.84
N PHE A 37 10.03 18.58 -5.63
CA PHE A 37 10.04 17.80 -4.39
C PHE A 37 8.69 17.91 -3.68
N ILE A 38 8.12 16.76 -3.30
CA ILE A 38 6.81 16.70 -2.62
C ILE A 38 6.82 15.69 -1.48
N GLN A 39 6.10 16.01 -0.41
CA GLN A 39 5.72 15.06 0.64
C GLN A 39 4.38 14.43 0.28
N ALA A 40 4.42 13.25 -0.34
CA ALA A 40 3.22 12.61 -0.86
C ALA A 40 2.57 11.68 0.20
N PRO A 41 1.23 11.67 0.35
CA PRO A 41 0.55 10.74 1.24
C PRO A 41 0.72 9.29 0.81
N ARG A 42 1.07 8.39 1.74
CA ARG A 42 1.34 6.96 1.49
C ARG A 42 0.14 6.23 0.89
N ILE A 43 -1.06 6.57 1.35
CA ILE A 43 -2.31 5.95 0.92
C ILE A 43 -2.84 6.50 -0.42
N SER A 44 -2.22 7.55 -0.95
CA SER A 44 -2.58 8.16 -2.23
C SER A 44 -1.92 7.42 -3.40
N TYR A 45 -2.15 7.90 -4.61
CA TYR A 45 -1.69 7.30 -5.87
C TYR A 45 -1.03 8.36 -6.74
N LEU A 46 0.00 7.98 -7.50
CA LEU A 46 0.79 8.92 -8.32
C LEU A 46 -0.06 9.79 -9.28
N PRO A 47 -1.09 9.26 -9.98
CA PRO A 47 -1.91 10.10 -10.87
C PRO A 47 -2.67 11.23 -10.15
N LEU A 48 -2.94 11.10 -8.84
CA LEU A 48 -3.60 12.16 -8.07
C LEU A 48 -2.69 13.36 -7.80
N LEU A 49 -1.37 13.20 -7.98
CA LEU A 49 -0.39 14.29 -7.84
C LEU A 49 -0.23 15.10 -9.14
N ILE A 50 -0.72 14.60 -10.27
CA ILE A 50 -0.54 15.23 -11.60
C ILE A 50 -0.99 16.71 -11.62
N PRO A 51 -2.15 17.11 -11.07
CA PRO A 51 -2.57 18.51 -11.08
C PRO A 51 -1.59 19.44 -10.36
N GLU A 52 -1.06 19.01 -9.22
CA GLU A 52 -0.08 19.78 -8.44
C GLU A 52 1.28 19.83 -9.14
N ILE A 53 1.73 18.72 -9.73
CA ILE A 53 2.97 18.67 -10.51
C ILE A 53 2.85 19.56 -11.76
N ARG A 54 1.71 19.53 -12.44
CA ARG A 54 1.47 20.37 -13.62
C ARG A 54 1.62 21.85 -13.27
N GLN A 55 0.91 22.28 -12.23
CA GLN A 55 0.91 23.67 -11.77
C GLN A 55 2.29 24.14 -11.28
N ASN A 56 3.01 23.29 -10.53
CA ASN A 56 4.24 23.71 -9.83
C ASN A 56 5.55 23.32 -10.54
N LEU A 57 5.48 22.55 -11.63
CA LEU A 57 6.66 22.13 -12.41
C LEU A 57 6.45 22.38 -13.90
N CYS A 58 5.39 21.82 -14.49
CA CYS A 58 5.22 21.86 -15.95
C CYS A 58 4.96 23.28 -16.46
N ASP A 59 4.06 24.03 -15.81
CA ASP A 59 3.72 25.40 -16.20
C ASP A 59 4.88 26.40 -15.98
N LEU A 60 5.91 26.01 -15.21
CA LEU A 60 7.12 26.81 -14.99
C LEU A 60 8.24 26.51 -15.98
N VAL A 61 8.35 25.25 -16.43
CA VAL A 61 9.49 24.76 -17.23
C VAL A 61 9.16 24.71 -18.73
N LEU A 62 7.90 24.51 -19.08
CA LEU A 62 7.44 24.38 -20.46
C LEU A 62 6.89 25.70 -20.99
N ASP A 63 7.01 25.91 -22.30
CA ASP A 63 6.36 27.01 -22.99
C ASP A 63 4.83 26.78 -23.08
N GLU A 64 4.07 27.88 -23.15
CA GLU A 64 2.61 27.87 -23.14
C GLU A 64 2.01 26.98 -24.25
N ALA A 65 2.64 26.96 -25.43
CA ALA A 65 2.20 26.14 -26.56
C ALA A 65 2.40 24.64 -26.29
N THR A 66 3.56 24.24 -25.78
CA THR A 66 3.83 22.84 -25.39
C THR A 66 2.91 22.42 -24.25
N ALA A 67 2.79 23.24 -23.20
CA ALA A 67 1.93 22.94 -22.04
C ALA A 67 0.45 22.75 -22.43
N ALA A 68 -0.05 23.54 -23.38
CA ALA A 68 -1.42 23.42 -23.90
C ALA A 68 -1.65 22.15 -24.74
N ALA A 69 -0.60 21.61 -25.37
CA ALA A 69 -0.70 20.41 -26.20
C ALA A 69 -0.63 19.10 -25.39
N LEU A 70 -0.23 19.16 -24.11
CA LEU A 70 -0.07 17.97 -23.27
C LEU A 70 -1.41 17.38 -22.84
N ARG A 71 -1.50 16.05 -22.98
CA ARG A 71 -2.60 15.22 -22.52
C ARG A 71 -2.16 14.45 -21.28
N GLU A 72 -2.88 14.60 -20.18
CA GLU A 72 -2.51 13.96 -18.90
C GLU A 72 -2.61 12.43 -18.97
N GLU A 73 -3.43 11.88 -19.86
CA GLU A 73 -3.51 10.43 -20.09
C GLU A 73 -2.24 9.80 -20.70
N ASP A 74 -1.37 10.61 -21.29
CA ASP A 74 -0.10 10.15 -21.87
C ASP A 74 1.04 10.18 -20.84
N TRP A 75 0.76 10.65 -19.61
CA TRP A 75 1.77 10.81 -18.56
C TRP A 75 2.01 9.50 -17.84
N TRP A 76 3.28 9.19 -17.60
CA TRP A 76 3.68 7.97 -16.90
C TRP A 76 4.96 8.16 -16.10
N PHE A 77 5.19 7.26 -15.15
CA PHE A 77 6.26 7.38 -14.16
C PHE A 77 7.24 6.21 -14.25
N GLU A 78 8.51 6.51 -14.06
CA GLU A 78 9.61 5.55 -14.07
C GLU A 78 10.52 5.75 -12.85
N THR A 79 11.23 4.70 -12.45
CA THR A 79 12.29 4.76 -11.44
C THR A 79 13.66 4.72 -12.10
N GLU A 80 14.73 5.04 -11.35
CA GLU A 80 16.11 5.13 -11.87
C GLU A 80 16.65 3.87 -12.60
N LYS A 81 16.01 2.70 -12.47
CA LYS A 81 16.43 1.44 -13.11
C LYS A 81 15.52 1.02 -14.27
N ASP A 82 14.99 1.97 -15.03
CA ASP A 82 14.09 1.77 -16.18
C ASP A 82 12.85 0.90 -15.87
N ASN A 83 12.39 0.95 -14.62
CA ASN A 83 11.23 0.21 -14.16
C ASN A 83 10.01 1.12 -14.10
N VAL A 84 9.04 0.82 -14.98
CA VAL A 84 7.75 1.52 -15.08
C VAL A 84 6.97 1.34 -13.78
N LEU A 85 6.61 2.47 -13.16
CA LEU A 85 5.88 2.45 -11.91
C LEU A 85 4.42 2.06 -12.14
N LYS A 86 3.93 1.16 -11.28
CA LYS A 86 2.54 0.73 -11.28
C LYS A 86 1.69 1.81 -10.64
N TRP A 87 1.16 2.71 -11.46
CA TRP A 87 0.40 3.88 -11.03
C TRP A 87 -0.84 3.55 -10.16
N HIS A 88 -1.36 2.32 -10.26
CA HIS A 88 -2.49 1.83 -9.47
C HIS A 88 -2.10 1.28 -8.09
N TRP A 89 -0.81 1.28 -7.74
CA TRP A 89 -0.35 0.93 -6.40
C TRP A 89 -0.27 2.18 -5.52
N PRO A 90 -0.57 2.06 -4.21
CA PRO A 90 -0.39 3.16 -3.27
C PRO A 90 1.06 3.66 -3.27
N ILE A 91 1.25 4.97 -3.16
CA ILE A 91 2.57 5.61 -3.17
C ILE A 91 3.48 5.04 -2.08
N GLY A 92 2.94 4.78 -0.88
CA GLY A 92 3.69 4.19 0.21
C GLY A 92 4.22 2.80 -0.11
N LEU A 93 3.45 1.98 -0.84
CA LEU A 93 3.91 0.67 -1.30
C LEU A 93 5.02 0.81 -2.35
N LEU A 94 4.86 1.72 -3.32
CA LEU A 94 5.90 1.98 -4.33
C LEU A 94 7.21 2.42 -3.66
N TYR A 95 7.12 3.29 -2.66
CA TYR A 95 8.26 3.77 -1.89
C TYR A 95 8.93 2.65 -1.08
N ASP A 96 8.14 1.88 -0.31
CA ASP A 96 8.68 0.81 0.52
C ASP A 96 9.34 -0.29 -0.35
N ALA A 97 8.73 -0.64 -1.49
CA ALA A 97 9.29 -1.61 -2.43
C ALA A 97 10.58 -1.10 -3.12
N HIS A 98 10.63 0.19 -3.45
CA HIS A 98 11.86 0.82 -3.97
C HIS A 98 12.97 0.75 -2.93
N PHE A 99 12.66 1.14 -1.69
CA PHE A 99 13.63 1.16 -0.59
C PHE A 99 14.17 -0.24 -0.27
N THR A 100 13.32 -1.26 -0.13
CA THR A 100 13.79 -2.63 0.14
C THR A 100 14.59 -3.22 -1.02
N THR A 101 14.30 -2.81 -2.26
CA THR A 101 15.09 -3.22 -3.44
C THR A 101 16.45 -2.54 -3.48
N MET A 102 16.52 -1.24 -3.14
CA MET A 102 17.80 -0.53 -3.08
C MET A 102 18.72 -1.10 -1.99
N SER A 103 18.20 -1.32 -0.78
CA SER A 103 18.95 -1.92 0.34
C SER A 103 19.49 -3.32 0.04
N ALA A 104 18.86 -4.06 -0.88
CA ALA A 104 19.37 -5.36 -1.32
C ALA A 104 20.49 -5.25 -2.38
N SER A 105 20.51 -4.17 -3.17
CA SER A 105 21.47 -3.97 -4.26
C SER A 105 22.72 -3.18 -3.87
N GLU A 106 22.58 -2.29 -2.90
CA GLU A 106 23.67 -1.51 -2.32
C GLU A 106 23.78 -1.94 -0.87
N SER A 107 24.99 -2.20 -0.37
CA SER A 107 25.28 -2.31 1.06
C SER A 107 25.11 -0.94 1.74
N CYS A 108 23.93 -0.36 1.57
CA CYS A 108 23.48 0.90 2.10
C CYS A 108 23.10 0.65 3.55
N PHE A 109 23.98 1.10 4.44
CA PHE A 109 23.72 1.15 5.86
C PHE A 109 22.39 1.84 6.09
N LEU A 110 21.51 1.19 6.86
CA LEU A 110 20.38 1.88 7.46
C LEU A 110 20.94 3.16 8.08
N PRO A 111 20.42 4.34 7.72
CA PRO A 111 20.70 5.46 8.56
C PRO A 111 20.22 5.10 9.95
N SER A 112 21.10 5.28 10.94
CA SER A 112 20.66 5.35 12.34
C SER A 112 19.42 6.26 12.42
N ALA A 113 18.57 6.09 13.42
CA ALA A 113 17.27 6.77 13.60
C ALA A 113 17.29 8.33 13.49
N SER A 114 18.45 8.94 13.21
CA SER A 114 18.76 10.35 13.07
C SER A 114 18.99 10.84 11.62
N SER A 115 19.01 9.97 10.60
CA SER A 115 19.23 10.41 9.21
C SER A 115 17.96 10.26 8.37
N LEU A 116 17.47 11.38 7.83
CA LEU A 116 16.32 11.45 6.93
C LEU A 116 16.56 10.54 5.72
N SER A 117 15.61 9.65 5.42
CA SER A 117 15.65 8.84 4.20
C SER A 117 15.64 9.77 2.97
N PRO A 118 16.50 9.53 1.97
CA PRO A 118 16.53 10.37 0.78
C PRO A 118 15.19 10.33 0.04
N PRO A 119 14.76 11.42 -0.62
CA PRO A 119 13.58 11.41 -1.48
C PRO A 119 13.71 10.33 -2.56
N MET A 120 12.63 9.60 -2.81
CA MET A 120 12.62 8.62 -3.90
C MET A 120 12.63 9.35 -5.25
N PRO A 121 13.66 9.14 -6.09
CA PRO A 121 13.71 9.71 -7.42
C PRO A 121 12.70 9.03 -8.35
N ILE A 122 11.86 9.84 -8.99
CA ILE A 122 10.85 9.40 -9.96
C ILE A 122 11.01 10.26 -11.21
N THR A 123 11.13 9.62 -12.37
CA THR A 123 11.12 10.32 -13.66
C THR A 123 9.70 10.35 -14.21
N LEU A 124 9.21 11.54 -14.54
CA LEU A 124 7.91 11.78 -15.16
C LEU A 124 8.10 12.01 -16.66
N TYR A 125 7.40 11.22 -17.45
CA TYR A 125 7.31 11.36 -18.90
C TYR A 125 5.95 11.93 -19.27
N LEU A 126 5.93 12.88 -20.21
CA LEU A 126 4.72 13.58 -20.64
C LEU A 126 4.14 13.05 -21.96
N SER A 127 4.75 12.00 -22.53
CA SER A 127 4.33 11.39 -23.79
C SER A 127 4.82 9.94 -23.91
N ASN A 128 4.29 9.23 -24.93
CA ASN A 128 4.71 7.88 -25.33
C ASN A 128 4.67 6.85 -24.18
N PRO A 129 3.52 6.64 -23.53
CA PRO A 129 3.39 5.63 -22.48
C PRO A 129 3.72 4.23 -23.01
N PRO A 130 4.49 3.41 -22.26
CA PRO A 130 4.85 2.05 -22.67
C PRO A 130 3.62 1.14 -22.60
N ALA A 131 2.88 1.04 -23.71
CA ALA A 131 1.62 0.31 -23.80
C ALA A 131 1.75 -1.20 -23.56
N ASP A 132 2.95 -1.76 -23.72
CA ASP A 132 3.29 -3.16 -23.44
C ASP A 132 3.47 -3.43 -21.93
N LYS A 133 3.84 -2.41 -21.16
CA LYS A 133 4.08 -2.49 -19.70
C LYS A 133 2.94 -1.91 -18.87
N LEU A 134 2.15 -1.00 -19.44
CA LEU A 134 0.99 -0.38 -18.78
C LEU A 134 -0.29 -1.12 -19.14
N LEU A 135 -0.89 -1.77 -18.14
CA LEU A 135 -2.10 -2.60 -18.34
C LEU A 135 -3.34 -1.79 -18.78
N LEU A 136 -3.38 -0.50 -18.48
CA LEU A 136 -4.50 0.41 -18.71
C LEU A 136 -3.97 1.83 -18.89
N THR A 137 -4.66 2.63 -19.71
CA THR A 137 -4.40 4.07 -19.84
C THR A 137 -4.62 4.74 -18.47
N PRO A 138 -3.64 5.49 -17.95
CA PRO A 138 -3.76 6.15 -16.67
C PRO A 138 -4.84 7.25 -16.78
N SER A 139 -5.92 7.08 -16.04
CA SER A 139 -6.96 8.11 -15.85
C SER A 139 -7.51 8.03 -14.43
N VAL A 140 -8.13 9.10 -13.95
CA VAL A 140 -8.76 9.13 -12.62
C VAL A 140 -9.88 8.07 -12.52
N GLU A 141 -10.63 7.84 -13.60
CA GLU A 141 -11.68 6.82 -13.67
C GLU A 141 -11.11 5.40 -13.65
N SER A 142 -10.05 5.14 -14.42
CA SER A 142 -9.37 3.85 -14.44
C SER A 142 -8.76 3.54 -13.07
N LEU A 143 -8.21 4.55 -12.41
CA LEU A 143 -7.69 4.44 -11.05
C LEU A 143 -8.76 4.19 -10.00
N LYS A 144 -9.89 4.91 -10.07
CA LYS A 144 -11.05 4.63 -9.23
C LYS A 144 -11.56 3.19 -9.43
N SER A 145 -11.65 2.74 -10.68
CA SER A 145 -12.05 1.36 -11.01
C SER A 145 -11.10 0.33 -10.41
N SER A 146 -9.79 0.55 -10.55
CA SER A 146 -8.75 -0.29 -9.94
C SER A 146 -8.88 -0.34 -8.42
N PHE A 147 -9.02 0.81 -7.76
CA PHE A 147 -9.25 0.90 -6.32
C PHE A 147 -10.50 0.11 -5.89
N MET A 148 -11.62 0.26 -6.59
CA MET A 148 -12.86 -0.47 -6.28
C MET A 148 -12.70 -1.98 -6.46
N SER A 149 -11.92 -2.40 -7.46
CA SER A 149 -11.58 -3.81 -7.68
C SER A 149 -10.77 -4.38 -6.51
N GLN A 150 -9.74 -3.63 -6.08
CA GLN A 150 -8.91 -3.98 -4.93
C GLN A 150 -9.72 -4.12 -3.63
N CYS A 151 -10.63 -3.18 -3.37
CA CYS A 151 -11.53 -3.24 -2.21
C CYS A 151 -12.43 -4.48 -2.23
N LYS A 152 -12.98 -4.83 -3.40
CA LYS A 152 -13.84 -6.03 -3.57
C LYS A 152 -13.04 -7.32 -3.38
N GLU A 153 -11.85 -7.40 -3.93
CA GLU A 153 -10.98 -8.57 -3.75
C GLU A 153 -10.61 -8.75 -2.28
N ALA A 154 -10.23 -7.66 -1.59
CA ALA A 154 -9.96 -7.70 -0.16
C ALA A 154 -11.19 -8.08 0.67
N ASP A 155 -12.39 -7.61 0.29
CA ASP A 155 -13.66 -7.99 0.95
C ASP A 155 -13.93 -9.49 0.78
N PHE A 156 -13.71 -10.03 -0.43
CA PHE A 156 -13.86 -11.44 -0.72
C PHE A 156 -12.89 -12.31 0.10
N LEU A 157 -11.64 -11.90 0.24
CA LEU A 157 -10.67 -12.63 1.08
C LEU A 157 -11.07 -12.62 2.55
N ARG A 158 -11.54 -11.48 3.08
CA ARG A 158 -11.98 -11.36 4.48
C ARG A 158 -13.20 -12.20 4.79
N TRP A 159 -14.22 -12.19 3.93
CA TRP A 159 -15.55 -12.70 4.29
C TRP A 159 -16.04 -13.85 3.40
N GLY A 160 -15.27 -14.23 2.37
CA GLY A 160 -15.71 -15.17 1.34
C GLY A 160 -16.77 -14.60 0.40
N SER A 161 -17.04 -13.29 0.46
CA SER A 161 -18.08 -12.61 -0.30
C SER A 161 -17.75 -11.13 -0.45
N THR A 162 -18.16 -10.52 -1.56
CA THR A 162 -18.00 -9.08 -1.81
C THR A 162 -19.18 -8.25 -1.30
N ARG A 163 -20.13 -8.87 -0.57
CA ARG A 163 -21.42 -8.26 -0.21
C ARG A 163 -21.30 -6.99 0.63
N ARG A 164 -20.27 -6.86 1.46
CA ARG A 164 -20.10 -5.65 2.28
C ARG A 164 -19.70 -4.47 1.41
N MET A 165 -18.80 -4.68 0.44
CA MET A 165 -18.43 -3.65 -0.54
C MET A 165 -19.53 -3.38 -1.56
N THR A 166 -20.12 -4.41 -2.17
CA THR A 166 -21.16 -4.26 -3.21
C THR A 166 -22.51 -3.85 -2.65
N GLY A 167 -22.75 -4.03 -1.35
CA GLY A 167 -23.95 -3.60 -0.65
C GLY A 167 -23.97 -2.10 -0.31
N LEU A 168 -22.81 -1.42 -0.39
CA LEU A 168 -22.74 0.03 -0.25
C LEU A 168 -23.50 0.72 -1.41
N ARG A 169 -24.17 1.82 -1.10
CA ARG A 169 -24.78 2.67 -2.15
C ARG A 169 -23.69 3.26 -3.04
N LYS A 170 -24.02 3.58 -4.29
CA LYS A 170 -23.09 4.24 -5.22
C LYS A 170 -22.47 5.50 -4.61
N THR A 171 -23.27 6.32 -3.92
CA THR A 171 -22.78 7.52 -3.21
C THR A 171 -21.79 7.21 -2.09
N GLU A 172 -21.90 6.06 -1.42
CA GLU A 172 -20.95 5.63 -0.39
C GLU A 172 -19.67 5.06 -1.02
N GLN A 173 -19.79 4.31 -2.13
CA GLN A 173 -18.61 3.87 -2.88
C GLN A 173 -17.84 5.06 -3.45
N ASP A 174 -18.54 6.02 -4.07
CA ASP A 174 -17.95 7.25 -4.56
C ASP A 174 -17.32 8.06 -3.42
N GLY A 175 -18.00 8.16 -2.27
CA GLY A 175 -17.47 8.83 -1.08
C GLY A 175 -16.19 8.22 -0.51
N LEU A 176 -15.99 6.89 -0.60
CA LEU A 176 -14.70 6.27 -0.24
C LEU A 176 -13.56 6.77 -1.14
N TRP A 177 -13.82 6.85 -2.44
CA TRP A 177 -12.83 7.33 -3.41
C TRP A 177 -12.53 8.82 -3.25
N ASP A 178 -13.59 9.63 -3.12
CA ASP A 178 -13.46 11.08 -2.98
C ASP A 178 -12.71 11.43 -1.69
N ALA A 179 -12.95 10.68 -0.60
CA ALA A 179 -12.20 10.86 0.65
C ALA A 179 -10.70 10.60 0.50
N ILE A 180 -10.27 9.65 -0.34
CA ILE A 180 -8.84 9.42 -0.64
C ILE A 180 -8.28 10.60 -1.45
N ARG A 181 -9.00 11.02 -2.49
CA ARG A 181 -8.60 12.14 -3.35
C ARG A 181 -8.46 13.46 -2.59
N GLU A 182 -9.37 13.71 -1.65
CA GLU A 182 -9.40 14.91 -0.81
C GLU A 182 -8.58 14.75 0.48
N HIS A 183 -7.97 13.58 0.68
CA HIS A 183 -7.22 13.24 1.90
C HIS A 183 -8.01 13.42 3.21
N ASN A 184 -9.33 13.17 3.18
CA ASN A 184 -10.23 13.35 4.32
C ASN A 184 -10.49 12.05 5.10
N TYR A 185 -9.79 11.89 6.23
CA TYR A 185 -9.87 10.71 7.09
C TYR A 185 -11.29 10.41 7.61
N ASP A 186 -12.01 11.43 8.09
CA ASP A 186 -13.31 11.26 8.72
C ASP A 186 -14.37 10.80 7.72
N ASN A 187 -14.37 11.38 6.52
CA ASN A 187 -15.25 10.97 5.42
C ASN A 187 -14.99 9.53 5.00
N PHE A 188 -13.72 9.13 4.94
CA PHE A 188 -13.34 7.76 4.60
C PHE A 188 -13.85 6.77 5.66
N TRP A 189 -13.51 6.96 6.94
CA TRP A 189 -13.82 6.00 7.99
C TRP A 189 -15.30 5.97 8.40
N LYS A 190 -16.07 7.02 8.12
CA LYS A 190 -17.54 7.01 8.22
C LYS A 190 -18.17 5.88 7.38
N ILE A 191 -17.56 5.54 6.24
CA ILE A 191 -18.00 4.46 5.36
C ILE A 191 -17.15 3.21 5.58
N GLY A 192 -15.83 3.36 5.69
CA GLY A 192 -14.86 2.27 5.87
C GLY A 192 -15.13 1.40 7.10
N SER A 193 -15.67 1.97 8.17
CA SER A 193 -16.07 1.25 9.39
C SER A 193 -17.16 0.18 9.16
N LYS A 194 -17.91 0.24 8.06
CA LYS A 194 -18.93 -0.77 7.69
C LYS A 194 -18.33 -2.01 7.03
N ILE A 195 -17.18 -1.85 6.38
CA ILE A 195 -16.57 -2.86 5.50
C ILE A 195 -15.26 -3.44 6.05
N LEU A 196 -14.48 -2.64 6.78
CA LEU A 196 -13.20 -3.05 7.35
C LEU A 196 -13.35 -3.58 8.79
N PRO A 197 -12.62 -4.64 9.18
CA PRO A 197 -12.69 -5.22 10.52
C PRO A 197 -12.26 -4.21 11.59
N ASN A 198 -12.74 -4.32 12.83
CA ASN A 198 -12.31 -3.45 13.93
C ASN A 198 -11.18 -4.13 14.76
N PRO A 199 -10.08 -3.44 15.15
CA PRO A 199 -8.92 -4.09 15.78
C PRO A 199 -9.03 -4.25 17.30
N ASN A 200 -10.21 -4.04 17.90
CA ASN A 200 -10.34 -4.04 19.36
C ASN A 200 -9.98 -5.42 19.93
N PRO A 201 -9.03 -5.51 20.88
CA PRO A 201 -8.67 -6.79 21.51
C PRO A 201 -9.89 -7.36 22.23
N PRO A 202 -9.94 -8.69 22.43
CA PRO A 202 -10.96 -9.28 23.28
C PRO A 202 -10.84 -8.64 24.66
N SER A 203 -11.91 -8.01 25.13
CA SER A 203 -12.10 -7.86 26.58
C SER A 203 -11.95 -9.27 27.19
N PRO A 204 -11.20 -9.45 28.28
CA PRO A 204 -11.07 -10.74 28.93
C PRO A 204 -12.37 -10.98 29.72
N LEU A 205 -13.45 -11.31 29.01
CA LEU A 205 -14.65 -11.86 29.61
C LEU A 205 -14.87 -13.24 29.02
N LEU A 206 -14.65 -14.21 29.91
CA LEU A 206 -14.93 -15.63 29.75
C LEU A 206 -16.30 -15.87 29.10
N ASN A 207 -16.32 -16.87 28.21
CA ASN A 207 -17.50 -17.47 27.58
C ASN A 207 -18.16 -16.65 26.46
N SER A 208 -17.60 -16.73 25.25
CA SER A 208 -18.43 -16.73 24.04
C SER A 208 -18.09 -17.94 23.18
N SER A 209 -19.11 -18.75 22.92
CA SER A 209 -19.05 -19.89 22.01
C SER A 209 -18.62 -19.45 20.60
N PRO A 210 -18.01 -20.32 19.78
CA PRO A 210 -17.60 -19.96 18.43
C PRO A 210 -18.82 -19.49 17.62
N PRO A 211 -18.70 -18.44 16.79
CA PRO A 211 -19.79 -18.04 15.92
C PRO A 211 -20.02 -19.13 14.88
N THR A 212 -21.19 -19.76 14.92
CA THR A 212 -21.71 -20.53 13.79
C THR A 212 -21.92 -19.59 12.61
N PRO A 213 -21.55 -19.97 11.37
CA PRO A 213 -21.77 -19.14 10.20
C PRO A 213 -23.28 -19.09 9.93
N ASN A 214 -23.96 -18.02 10.37
CA ASN A 214 -25.33 -17.76 9.98
C ASN A 214 -25.33 -17.24 8.53
N PRO A 215 -26.04 -17.91 7.59
CA PRO A 215 -26.10 -17.49 6.19
C PRO A 215 -27.08 -16.32 5.96
N ASP A 216 -27.89 -15.97 6.95
CA ASP A 216 -28.92 -14.93 6.84
C ASP A 216 -28.54 -13.64 7.58
N GLY A 217 -28.22 -12.61 6.78
CA GLY A 217 -27.71 -11.30 7.20
C GLY A 217 -28.75 -10.39 7.85
N THR A 218 -29.36 -10.81 8.95
CA THR A 218 -30.23 -9.96 9.76
C THR A 218 -30.00 -10.22 11.25
N GLY A 219 -29.23 -9.36 11.90
CA GLY A 219 -29.08 -9.39 13.36
C GLY A 219 -27.99 -8.46 13.89
N ALA A 220 -28.44 -7.42 14.59
CA ALA A 220 -27.78 -6.60 15.61
C ALA A 220 -26.23 -6.54 15.67
N ALA A 221 -25.74 -5.30 15.68
CA ALA A 221 -24.38 -4.93 16.09
C ALA A 221 -24.04 -5.56 17.45
N THR A 222 -23.38 -6.71 17.40
CA THR A 222 -22.81 -7.39 18.55
C THR A 222 -21.33 -7.05 18.49
N THR A 223 -20.79 -6.48 19.58
CA THR A 223 -19.38 -6.12 19.70
C THR A 223 -18.50 -7.37 19.74
N THR A 224 -18.26 -7.95 18.58
CA THR A 224 -17.35 -9.08 18.35
C THR A 224 -16.05 -8.56 17.75
N ASN A 225 -14.93 -9.15 18.14
CA ASN A 225 -13.60 -8.80 17.65
C ASN A 225 -13.45 -9.27 16.19
N ASP A 226 -14.00 -8.50 15.26
CA ASP A 226 -14.11 -8.86 13.84
C ASP A 226 -12.75 -9.11 13.18
N ALA A 227 -11.65 -8.54 13.70
CA ALA A 227 -10.31 -8.70 13.14
C ALA A 227 -9.81 -10.16 13.11
N TYR A 228 -10.25 -10.99 14.06
CA TYR A 228 -9.88 -12.41 14.14
C TYR A 228 -11.00 -13.34 13.70
N ALA A 229 -12.18 -12.78 13.38
CA ALA A 229 -13.33 -13.51 12.84
C ALA A 229 -13.36 -13.53 11.30
N VAL A 230 -12.45 -12.81 10.63
CA VAL A 230 -12.29 -12.89 9.18
C VAL A 230 -11.73 -14.24 8.75
N ARG A 231 -12.15 -14.71 7.57
CA ARG A 231 -11.66 -15.95 6.94
C ARG A 231 -10.18 -15.86 6.59
N SER A 232 -9.76 -14.74 6.01
CA SER A 232 -8.37 -14.52 5.62
C SER A 232 -8.03 -13.03 5.63
N ILE A 233 -6.78 -12.70 5.95
CA ILE A 233 -6.24 -11.35 5.89
C ILE A 233 -5.81 -11.06 4.45
N PRO A 234 -6.33 -10.00 3.80
CA PRO A 234 -5.87 -9.58 2.48
C PRO A 234 -4.45 -9.04 2.62
N LEU A 235 -3.49 -9.82 2.16
CA LEU A 235 -2.08 -9.54 2.36
C LEU A 235 -1.29 -9.90 1.10
N ARG A 236 -0.32 -9.05 0.78
CA ARG A 236 0.62 -9.24 -0.32
C ARG A 236 2.06 -9.14 0.18
N LEU A 237 2.89 -10.07 -0.26
CA LEU A 237 4.31 -10.12 0.05
C LEU A 237 5.10 -9.68 -1.19
N PHE A 238 5.98 -8.70 -1.00
CA PHE A 238 6.82 -8.14 -2.05
C PHE A 238 8.28 -8.45 -1.75
N LEU A 239 8.98 -9.06 -2.70
CA LEU A 239 10.42 -9.28 -2.67
C LEU A 239 11.08 -8.50 -3.81
N PRO A 240 12.34 -8.06 -3.63
CA PRO A 240 13.11 -7.44 -4.69
C PRO A 240 13.14 -8.33 -5.94
N ASN A 241 12.74 -7.78 -7.09
CA ASN A 241 12.77 -8.46 -8.39
C ASN A 241 12.00 -9.78 -8.48
N ALA A 242 10.98 -9.99 -7.64
CA ALA A 242 10.14 -11.19 -7.68
C ALA A 242 8.66 -10.85 -7.96
N PRO A 243 7.87 -11.82 -8.46
CA PRO A 243 6.43 -11.69 -8.52
C PRO A 243 5.82 -11.45 -7.12
N VAL A 244 4.72 -10.71 -7.08
CA VAL A 244 3.95 -10.50 -5.84
C VAL A 244 3.35 -11.82 -5.40
N ILE A 245 3.54 -12.19 -4.13
CA ILE A 245 2.96 -13.39 -3.54
C ILE A 245 1.72 -12.99 -2.76
N GLN A 246 0.63 -13.72 -2.98
CA GLN A 246 -0.65 -13.50 -2.34
C GLN A 246 -1.20 -14.85 -1.88
N ASP A 247 -0.95 -15.17 -0.61
CA ASP A 247 -1.38 -16.42 0.01
C ASP A 247 -2.56 -16.20 0.98
N LEU A 248 -3.36 -17.24 1.18
CA LEU A 248 -4.44 -17.21 2.17
C LEU A 248 -3.86 -17.25 3.58
N CYS A 249 -3.96 -16.14 4.30
CA CYS A 249 -3.49 -16.02 5.68
C CYS A 249 -4.67 -15.98 6.66
N SER A 250 -4.88 -17.06 7.42
CA SER A 250 -5.88 -17.06 8.50
C SER A 250 -5.37 -16.26 9.71
N PRO A 251 -6.17 -15.37 10.32
CA PRO A 251 -5.76 -14.64 11.53
C PRO A 251 -5.52 -15.54 12.73
N VAL A 252 -6.13 -16.72 12.74
CA VAL A 252 -6.03 -17.71 13.82
C VAL A 252 -5.70 -19.07 13.22
N THR A 253 -4.74 -19.77 13.84
CA THR A 253 -4.37 -21.15 13.50
C THR A 253 -5.48 -22.14 13.86
N GLN A 254 -5.37 -23.38 13.37
CA GLN A 254 -6.32 -24.45 13.71
C GLN A 254 -6.42 -24.74 15.22
N ASN A 255 -5.36 -24.41 15.98
CA ASN A 255 -5.30 -24.61 17.43
C ASN A 255 -5.85 -23.40 18.22
N GLY A 256 -6.42 -22.39 17.56
CA GLY A 256 -6.94 -21.20 18.22
C GLY A 256 -5.88 -20.15 18.58
N VAL A 257 -4.62 -20.36 18.22
CA VAL A 257 -3.52 -19.40 18.45
C VAL A 257 -3.49 -18.35 17.35
N HIS A 258 -3.30 -17.08 17.69
CA HIS A 258 -3.18 -16.00 16.72
C HIS A 258 -1.96 -16.19 15.83
N THR A 259 -2.16 -16.09 14.51
CA THR A 259 -1.07 -16.17 13.54
C THR A 259 -0.25 -14.88 13.62
N THR A 260 1.07 -15.00 13.77
CA THR A 260 1.99 -13.86 13.80
C THR A 260 2.59 -13.57 12.43
N LEU A 261 3.14 -12.38 12.25
CA LEU A 261 3.87 -12.00 11.05
C LEU A 261 5.08 -12.93 10.82
N GLY A 262 5.79 -13.32 11.88
CA GLY A 262 6.88 -14.28 11.83
C GLY A 262 6.42 -15.66 11.39
N ASP A 263 5.22 -16.10 11.79
CA ASP A 263 4.62 -17.35 11.32
C ASP A 263 4.41 -17.34 9.80
N LEU A 264 3.81 -16.25 9.31
CA LEU A 264 3.55 -16.04 7.89
C LEU A 264 4.87 -15.99 7.08
N LEU A 265 5.82 -15.17 7.51
CA LEU A 265 7.08 -14.97 6.80
C LEU A 265 7.96 -16.23 6.81
N SER A 266 7.96 -17.00 7.89
CA SER A 266 8.71 -18.26 7.94
C SER A 266 8.08 -19.35 7.08
N ALA A 267 6.75 -19.32 6.90
CA ALA A 267 6.06 -20.24 6.02
C ALA A 267 6.31 -19.92 4.53
N SER A 268 6.25 -18.63 4.15
CA SER A 268 6.47 -18.19 2.77
C SER A 268 7.96 -18.14 2.39
N PHE A 269 8.84 -17.77 3.32
CA PHE A 269 10.28 -17.57 3.08
C PHE A 269 11.16 -18.23 4.18
N PRO A 270 11.14 -19.57 4.30
CA PRO A 270 11.84 -20.29 5.36
C PRO A 270 13.36 -20.07 5.38
N LEU A 271 13.96 -19.70 4.24
CA LEU A 271 15.39 -19.40 4.14
C LEU A 271 15.77 -18.00 4.66
N LEU A 272 14.79 -17.07 4.65
CA LEU A 272 14.97 -15.70 5.12
C LEU A 272 14.54 -15.55 6.58
N PHE A 273 13.48 -16.25 6.99
CA PHE A 273 12.93 -16.19 8.34
C PHE A 273 12.89 -17.60 8.94
N SER A 274 13.78 -17.86 9.91
CA SER A 274 13.87 -19.15 10.60
C SER A 274 13.22 -19.07 11.99
N LYS A 275 12.27 -19.95 12.27
CA LYS A 275 11.76 -20.17 13.62
C LYS A 275 12.60 -21.21 14.35
N GLY A 276 13.62 -20.77 15.07
CA GLY A 276 14.21 -21.52 16.20
C GLY A 276 14.72 -22.94 15.92
N ALA A 277 14.86 -23.38 14.67
CA ALA A 277 15.48 -24.65 14.37
C ALA A 277 17.00 -24.48 14.44
N ASN A 278 17.67 -25.49 14.96
CA ASN A 278 19.11 -25.72 15.15
C ASN A 278 19.91 -25.62 13.84
N ILE A 279 19.74 -24.53 13.09
CA ILE A 279 20.37 -24.26 11.81
C ILE A 279 21.50 -23.30 12.13
N GLN A 280 22.60 -23.85 12.65
CA GLN A 280 23.83 -23.09 12.87
C GLN A 280 24.47 -22.59 11.55
N ASN A 281 23.84 -22.73 10.36
CA ASN A 281 24.54 -22.45 9.09
C ASN A 281 23.74 -21.93 7.87
N THR A 282 22.43 -21.59 7.91
CA THR A 282 21.72 -21.16 6.67
C THR A 282 20.61 -20.11 6.78
N SER A 283 20.33 -19.47 7.93
CA SER A 283 19.50 -18.26 7.89
C SER A 283 20.35 -17.12 7.32
N ILE A 284 19.90 -16.47 6.25
CA ILE A 284 20.51 -15.22 5.78
C ILE A 284 20.26 -14.19 6.89
N SER A 285 21.27 -13.99 7.74
CA SER A 285 21.24 -13.05 8.86
C SER A 285 21.04 -11.65 8.29
N GLY A 286 19.83 -11.08 8.42
CA GLY A 286 19.56 -9.71 7.98
C GLY A 286 18.21 -9.46 7.30
N ALA A 287 17.41 -10.48 6.99
CA ALA A 287 16.09 -10.24 6.41
C ALA A 287 15.15 -9.48 7.37
N TYR A 288 14.37 -8.54 6.83
CA TYR A 288 13.40 -7.76 7.58
C TYR A 288 12.14 -7.51 6.75
N ALA A 289 11.04 -7.16 7.42
CA ALA A 289 9.76 -6.89 6.78
C ALA A 289 9.30 -5.48 7.09
N VAL A 290 8.85 -4.75 6.07
CA VAL A 290 8.33 -3.39 6.15
C VAL A 290 6.84 -3.40 5.83
N VAL A 291 6.05 -2.74 6.66
CA VAL A 291 4.62 -2.50 6.46
C VAL A 291 4.37 -1.03 6.75
N GLN A 292 3.80 -0.28 5.81
CA GLN A 292 3.54 1.17 5.98
C GLN A 292 4.80 1.97 6.38
N GLY A 293 5.97 1.61 5.85
CA GLY A 293 7.25 2.25 6.16
C GLY A 293 7.85 1.93 7.53
N MET A 294 7.24 1.05 8.32
CA MET A 294 7.76 0.61 9.61
C MET A 294 8.09 -0.89 9.59
N GLU A 295 9.00 -1.30 10.47
CA GLU A 295 9.31 -2.72 10.70
C GLU A 295 8.52 -3.22 11.91
N PRO A 296 7.33 -3.81 11.71
CA PRO A 296 6.59 -4.41 12.81
C PRO A 296 7.37 -5.59 13.41
N PRO A 297 7.35 -5.77 14.75
CA PRO A 297 7.91 -6.95 15.38
C PRO A 297 7.32 -8.25 14.80
N LEU A 298 8.11 -9.31 14.71
CA LEU A 298 7.69 -10.58 14.10
C LEU A 298 6.55 -11.25 14.88
N GLU A 299 6.43 -10.98 16.17
CA GLU A 299 5.33 -11.43 17.03
C GLU A 299 4.00 -10.68 16.78
N THR A 300 4.00 -9.64 15.94
CA THR A 300 2.79 -8.89 15.64
C THR A 300 1.74 -9.79 14.99
N GLU A 301 0.53 -9.76 15.53
CA GLU A 301 -0.57 -10.60 15.06
C GLU A 301 -1.12 -10.10 13.72
N VAL A 302 -1.25 -11.00 12.74
CA VAL A 302 -1.70 -10.63 11.39
C VAL A 302 -3.15 -10.15 11.34
N GLY A 303 -4.00 -10.61 12.27
CA GLY A 303 -5.36 -10.11 12.45
C GLY A 303 -5.37 -8.62 12.82
N TRP A 304 -4.50 -8.23 13.76
CA TRP A 304 -4.33 -6.83 14.15
C TRP A 304 -3.72 -6.00 13.03
N LEU A 305 -2.71 -6.52 12.31
CA LEU A 305 -2.13 -5.85 11.13
C LEU A 305 -3.21 -5.57 10.08
N GLY A 306 -4.02 -6.58 9.75
CA GLY A 306 -5.11 -6.47 8.78
C GLY A 306 -6.18 -5.45 9.15
N ALA A 307 -6.41 -5.24 10.44
CA ALA A 307 -7.41 -4.29 10.92
C ALA A 307 -6.85 -2.88 11.15
N SER A 308 -5.55 -2.75 11.45
CA SER A 308 -4.93 -1.48 11.88
C SER A 308 -4.03 -0.84 10.84
N LEU A 309 -3.29 -1.65 10.06
CA LEU A 309 -2.25 -1.19 9.13
C LEU A 309 -2.56 -1.45 7.64
N ALA A 310 -3.74 -1.98 7.32
CA ALA A 310 -4.18 -2.09 5.94
C ALA A 310 -4.28 -0.70 5.28
N GLY A 311 -3.94 -0.63 3.99
CA GLY A 311 -4.15 0.55 3.17
C GLY A 311 -5.65 0.88 3.00
N ALA A 312 -5.94 2.01 2.37
CA ALA A 312 -7.31 2.41 2.08
C ALA A 312 -8.05 1.41 1.18
N ASP A 313 -7.32 0.64 0.37
CA ASP A 313 -7.83 -0.45 -0.46
C ASP A 313 -8.11 -1.75 0.33
N GLY A 314 -7.81 -1.75 1.62
CA GLY A 314 -8.02 -2.86 2.54
C GLY A 314 -6.95 -3.96 2.48
N TRP A 315 -5.81 -3.71 1.82
CA TRP A 315 -4.69 -4.65 1.74
C TRP A 315 -3.58 -4.32 2.73
N VAL A 316 -2.98 -5.35 3.33
CA VAL A 316 -1.69 -5.24 4.01
C VAL A 316 -0.60 -5.58 3.01
N ASN A 317 0.26 -4.61 2.71
CA ASN A 317 1.40 -4.82 1.83
C ASN A 317 2.66 -4.95 2.68
N VAL A 318 3.34 -6.09 2.55
CA VAL A 318 4.57 -6.40 3.30
C VAL A 318 5.74 -6.47 2.33
N CYS A 319 6.65 -5.50 2.42
CA CYS A 319 7.87 -5.47 1.63
C CYS A 319 9.01 -6.14 2.41
N VAL A 320 9.61 -7.19 1.87
CA VAL A 320 10.75 -7.89 2.47
C VAL A 320 12.04 -7.27 1.94
N GLY A 321 12.94 -6.90 2.85
CA GLY A 321 14.29 -6.41 2.53
C GLY A 321 15.36 -7.29 3.15
N LEU A 322 16.61 -7.05 2.74
CA LEU A 322 17.80 -7.69 3.31
C LEU A 322 18.72 -6.61 3.86
N ARG A 323 19.20 -6.79 5.09
CA ARG A 323 20.30 -6.02 5.68
C ARG A 323 21.61 -6.70 5.29
N ALA A 324 22.55 -5.90 4.79
CA ALA A 324 23.93 -6.33 4.57
C ALA A 324 24.69 -6.48 5.90
#